data_AF-A0A2X3K6T0-F1
#
_entry.id   AF-A0A2X3K6T0-F1
#
_cell.length_a   1.000
_cell.length_b   1.000
_cell.length_c   1.000
_cell.angle_alpha   90.00
_cell.angle_beta   90.00
_cell.angle_gamma   90.00
#
_symmetry.space_group_name_H-M   'P 1'
#
loop_
_entity.id
_entity.type
_entity.pdbx_description
1 polymer ?
#
loop_
_entity_poly.entity_id
_entity_poly.type
_entity_poly.pdbx_seq_one_letter_code
_entity_poly.pdbx_strand_id
1 'polypeptide(L)'
;MAAIQQQYGAQKASQAVETLFSQLAARLAAEGVARFIVAGGETSGVVTQSLGIKGFHIGPTISPGVPWVNALDKPVSLALKSGNFGDEAFFSRAQREFLS
;
A
#
# COMPACT_ATOMS: atom_id res chain seq x y z
N MET A 1 11.59 29.18 -15.15
CA MET A 1 12.16 27.83 -15.43
C MET A 1 12.28 26.98 -14.18
N ALA A 2 12.83 27.47 -13.06
CA ALA A 2 12.95 26.71 -11.82
C ALA A 2 11.61 26.14 -11.28
N ALA A 3 10.54 26.94 -11.23
CA ALA A 3 9.23 26.48 -10.74
C ALA A 3 8.60 25.37 -11.62
N ILE A 4 8.76 25.46 -12.94
CA ILE A 4 8.34 24.43 -13.89
C ILE A 4 9.18 23.16 -13.68
N GLN A 5 10.51 23.28 -13.57
CA GLN A 5 11.37 22.12 -13.37
C GLN A 5 11.13 21.43 -12.02
N GLN A 6 10.81 22.20 -10.98
CA GLN A 6 10.46 21.71 -9.65
C GLN A 6 9.11 20.98 -9.66
N GLN A 7 8.10 21.50 -10.36
CA GLN A 7 6.76 20.90 -10.44
C GLN A 7 6.70 19.70 -11.40
N TYR A 8 7.19 19.85 -12.63
CA TYR A 8 7.21 18.77 -13.63
C TYR A 8 8.24 17.69 -13.29
N GLY A 9 9.34 18.05 -12.61
CA GLY A 9 10.32 17.09 -12.09
C GLY A 9 9.75 16.26 -10.93
N ALA A 10 9.07 16.92 -9.98
CA ALA A 10 8.41 16.22 -8.86
C ALA A 10 7.31 15.27 -9.36
N GLN A 11 6.50 15.69 -10.33
CA GLN A 11 5.44 14.84 -10.87
C GLN A 11 6.00 13.62 -11.62
N LYS A 12 7.05 13.80 -12.43
CA LYS A 12 7.74 12.67 -13.09
C LYS A 12 8.38 11.72 -12.08
N ALA A 13 8.98 12.25 -11.02
CA ALA A 13 9.57 11.44 -9.95
C ALA A 13 8.50 10.64 -9.20
N SER A 14 7.36 11.25 -8.85
CA SER A 14 6.22 10.55 -8.22
C SER A 14 5.72 9.41 -9.09
N GLN A 15 5.46 9.67 -10.38
CA GLN A 15 5.00 8.65 -11.32
C GLN A 15 5.99 7.50 -11.49
N ALA A 16 7.29 7.79 -11.49
CA ALA A 16 8.32 6.75 -11.57
C ALA A 16 8.32 5.87 -10.32
N VAL A 17 8.19 6.46 -9.14
CA VAL A 17 8.10 5.72 -7.86
C VAL A 17 6.82 4.89 -7.80
N GLU A 18 5.68 5.45 -8.19
CA GLU A 18 4.40 4.75 -8.25
C GLU A 18 4.43 3.57 -9.23
N THR A 19 5.04 3.76 -10.41
CA THR A 19 5.21 2.70 -11.41
C THR A 19 6.10 1.58 -10.88
N LEU A 20 7.18 1.92 -10.18
CA LEU A 20 8.05 0.95 -9.53
C LEU A 20 7.29 0.12 -8.51
N PHE A 21 6.53 0.75 -7.60
CA PHE A 21 5.76 0.03 -6.58
C PHE A 21 4.64 -0.82 -7.18
N SER A 22 3.98 -0.33 -8.22
CA SER A 22 2.97 -1.09 -8.97
C SER A 22 3.56 -2.41 -9.51
N GLN A 23 4.68 -2.33 -10.22
CA GLN A 23 5.36 -3.50 -10.79
C GLN A 23 5.92 -4.42 -9.72
N LEU A 24 6.51 -3.86 -8.66
CA LEU A 24 7.08 -4.63 -7.57
C LEU A 24 6.00 -5.43 -6.83
N ALA A 25 4.87 -4.82 -6.49
CA ALA A 25 3.78 -5.51 -5.80
C ALA A 25 3.21 -6.66 -6.63
N ALA A 26 3.00 -6.45 -7.94
CA ALA A 26 2.53 -7.49 -8.84
C ALA A 26 3.50 -8.69 -8.91
N ARG A 27 4.81 -8.43 -8.97
CA ARG A 27 5.84 -9.48 -8.97
C ARG A 27 5.90 -10.23 -7.65
N LEU A 28 5.91 -9.52 -6.52
CA LEU A 28 5.93 -10.13 -5.20
C LEU A 28 4.70 -11.03 -4.98
N ALA A 29 3.51 -10.60 -5.42
CA ALA A 29 2.32 -11.43 -5.34
C ALA A 29 2.42 -12.69 -6.23
N ALA A 30 2.98 -12.55 -7.44
CA ALA A 30 3.24 -13.69 -8.31
C ALA A 30 4.26 -14.68 -7.70
N GLU A 31 5.18 -14.20 -6.86
CA GLU A 31 6.14 -15.00 -6.10
C GLU A 31 5.60 -15.53 -4.76
N GLY A 32 4.31 -15.30 -4.47
CA GLY A 32 3.63 -15.87 -3.30
C GLY A 32 3.58 -14.96 -2.06
N VAL A 33 3.99 -13.69 -2.16
CA VAL A 33 3.77 -12.73 -1.08
C VAL A 33 2.27 -12.48 -0.92
N ALA A 34 1.74 -12.84 0.24
CA ALA A 34 0.32 -12.74 0.55
C ALA A 34 -0.04 -11.53 1.43
N ARG A 35 0.93 -10.82 2.02
CA ARG A 35 0.67 -9.70 2.95
C ARG A 35 1.44 -8.45 2.55
N PHE A 36 0.73 -7.35 2.35
CA PHE A 36 1.29 -6.06 1.97
C PHE A 36 0.95 -4.98 2.99
N ILE A 37 1.95 -4.35 3.58
CA ILE A 37 1.76 -3.15 4.42
C ILE A 37 2.27 -1.96 3.60
N VAL A 38 1.35 -1.09 3.19
CA VAL A 38 1.62 0.00 2.25
C VAL A 38 1.41 1.34 2.94
N ALA A 39 2.33 2.27 2.73
CA ALA A 39 2.23 3.63 3.25
C ALA A 39 2.23 4.66 2.11
N GLY A 40 1.38 5.68 2.25
CA GLY A 40 1.12 6.70 1.21
C GLY A 40 -0.18 6.40 0.46
N GLY A 41 -0.99 7.44 0.24
CA GLY A 41 -2.32 7.29 -0.36
C GLY A 41 -2.24 6.85 -1.82
N GLU A 42 -1.41 7.54 -2.59
CA GLU A 42 -1.12 7.28 -4.00
C GLU A 42 -0.49 5.90 -4.18
N THR A 43 0.54 5.58 -3.37
CA THR A 43 1.18 4.25 -3.35
C THR A 43 0.18 3.14 -3.04
N SER A 44 -0.70 3.34 -2.06
CA SER A 44 -1.75 2.37 -1.70
C SER A 44 -2.72 2.11 -2.85
N GLY A 45 -3.08 3.17 -3.60
CA GLY A 45 -3.92 3.07 -4.78
C GLY A 45 -3.27 2.24 -5.89
N VAL A 46 -2.04 2.56 -6.27
CA VAL A 46 -1.35 1.85 -7.37
C VAL A 46 -1.02 0.40 -7.02
N VAL A 47 -0.68 0.09 -5.76
CA VAL A 47 -0.47 -1.29 -5.30
C VAL A 47 -1.78 -2.08 -5.34
N THR A 48 -2.89 -1.51 -4.85
CA THR A 48 -4.20 -2.17 -4.89
C THR A 48 -4.63 -2.46 -6.33
N GLN A 49 -4.41 -1.49 -7.23
CA GLN A 49 -4.73 -1.62 -8.65
C GLN A 49 -3.84 -2.66 -9.34
N SER A 50 -2.54 -2.68 -9.06
CA SER A 50 -1.60 -3.62 -9.70
C SER A 50 -1.84 -5.06 -9.26
N LEU A 51 -2.29 -5.25 -8.02
CA LEU A 51 -2.74 -6.54 -7.51
C LEU A 51 -4.13 -6.95 -8.05
N GLY A 52 -4.79 -6.08 -8.82
CA GLY A 52 -6.09 -6.35 -9.43
C GLY A 52 -7.19 -6.60 -8.41
N ILE A 53 -7.18 -5.90 -7.29
CA ILE A 53 -8.15 -6.08 -6.20
C ILE A 53 -9.37 -5.18 -6.44
N LYS A 54 -10.56 -5.78 -6.43
CA LYS A 54 -11.83 -5.08 -6.71
C LYS A 54 -12.65 -4.75 -5.47
N GLY A 55 -12.26 -5.29 -4.33
CA GLY A 55 -12.96 -5.09 -3.07
C GLY A 55 -12.29 -5.87 -1.96
N PHE A 56 -12.77 -5.63 -0.74
CA PHE A 56 -12.18 -6.18 0.46
C PHE A 56 -13.20 -6.64 1.49
N HIS A 57 -12.83 -7.64 2.29
CA HIS A 57 -13.36 -7.80 3.63
C HIS A 57 -12.56 -6.95 4.61
N ILE A 58 -13.25 -6.18 5.45
CA ILE A 58 -12.63 -5.41 6.53
C ILE A 58 -12.35 -6.36 7.69
N GLY A 59 -11.08 -6.42 8.09
CA GLY A 59 -10.58 -7.19 9.20
C GLY A 59 -10.31 -6.33 10.44
N PRO A 60 -9.45 -6.81 11.36
CA PRO A 60 -9.18 -6.11 12.59
C PRO A 60 -8.42 -4.80 12.39
N THR A 61 -8.67 -3.86 13.29
CA THR A 61 -8.08 -2.52 13.26
C THR A 61 -6.64 -2.53 13.81
N ILE A 62 -5.68 -2.03 13.04
CA ILE A 62 -4.27 -1.84 13.49
C ILE A 62 -4.14 -0.48 14.18
N SER A 63 -4.69 0.56 13.55
CA SER A 63 -4.73 1.94 14.06
C SER A 63 -6.06 2.57 13.70
N PRO A 64 -6.50 3.65 14.40
CA PRO A 64 -7.70 4.39 14.00
C PRO A 64 -7.66 4.73 12.50
N GLY A 65 -8.64 4.25 11.74
CA GLY A 65 -8.72 4.45 10.29
C GLY A 65 -7.85 3.54 9.42
N VAL A 66 -7.08 2.61 10.00
CA VAL A 66 -6.22 1.66 9.25
C VAL A 66 -6.44 0.24 9.74
N PRO A 67 -7.41 -0.49 9.16
CA PRO A 67 -7.59 -1.91 9.42
C PRO A 67 -6.72 -2.78 8.49
N TRP A 68 -6.55 -4.04 8.89
CA TRP A 68 -6.26 -5.09 7.92
C TRP A 68 -7.46 -5.29 7.00
N VAL A 69 -7.19 -5.53 5.72
CA VAL A 69 -8.20 -5.86 4.72
C VAL A 69 -7.79 -7.09 3.94
N ASN A 70 -8.74 -7.95 3.60
CA ASN A 70 -8.50 -9.15 2.78
C ASN A 70 -9.17 -8.98 1.42
N ALA A 71 -8.44 -9.23 0.33
CA ALA A 71 -9.02 -9.23 -1.01
C ALA A 71 -10.13 -10.30 -1.11
N LEU A 72 -11.20 -9.98 -1.84
CA LEU A 72 -12.37 -10.88 -1.96
C LEU A 72 -12.08 -12.15 -2.77
N ASP A 73 -11.20 -12.04 -3.77
CA ASP A 73 -11.04 -13.03 -4.84
C ASP A 73 -9.66 -13.71 -4.86
N LYS A 74 -8.78 -13.38 -3.91
CA LYS A 74 -7.42 -13.92 -3.82
C LYS A 74 -6.88 -13.88 -2.40
N PRO A 75 -5.91 -14.75 -2.05
CA PRO A 75 -5.34 -14.85 -0.70
C PRO A 75 -4.32 -13.72 -0.45
N VAL A 76 -4.75 -12.46 -0.58
CA VAL A 76 -3.92 -11.28 -0.34
C VAL A 76 -4.56 -10.42 0.74
N SER A 77 -3.78 -10.12 1.77
CA SER A 77 -4.13 -9.18 2.83
C SER A 77 -3.34 -7.89 2.69
N LEU A 78 -3.97 -6.76 2.98
CA LEU A 78 -3.33 -5.45 2.93
C LEU A 78 -3.60 -4.64 4.21
N ALA A 79 -2.63 -3.80 4.55
CA ALA A 79 -2.82 -2.69 5.47
C ALA A 79 -2.45 -1.41 4.72
N LEU A 80 -3.44 -0.55 4.45
CA LEU A 80 -3.29 0.64 3.61
C LEU A 80 -3.24 1.89 4.49
N LYS A 81 -2.03 2.37 4.77
CA LYS A 81 -1.78 3.50 5.67
C LYS A 81 -1.63 4.79 4.87
N SER A 82 -2.64 5.65 4.91
CA SER A 82 -2.48 7.03 4.40
C SER A 82 -1.54 7.83 5.33
N GLY A 83 -1.03 8.96 4.83
CA GLY A 83 0.14 9.67 5.39
C GLY A 83 0.16 9.78 6.92
N ASN A 84 -0.75 10.58 7.49
CA ASN A 84 -0.71 10.95 8.91
C ASN A 84 -1.35 9.91 9.86
N PHE A 85 -1.64 8.70 9.38
CA PHE A 85 -2.28 7.67 10.18
C PHE A 85 -1.26 6.73 10.82
N GLY A 86 -1.60 6.21 12.01
CA GLY A 86 -0.75 5.30 12.77
C GLY A 86 0.29 6.00 13.65
N ASP A 87 0.99 5.19 14.42
CA ASP A 87 2.08 5.57 15.32
C ASP A 87 3.45 5.18 14.74
N GLU A 88 4.54 5.59 15.39
CA GLU A 88 5.90 5.19 15.01
C GLU A 88 6.08 3.65 14.99
N ALA A 89 5.30 2.95 15.80
CA ALA A 89 5.30 1.49 15.89
C ALA A 89 4.41 0.79 14.84
N PHE A 90 3.72 1.52 13.95
CA PHE A 90 2.67 0.99 13.08
C PHE A 90 3.10 -0.27 12.30
N PHE A 91 4.26 -0.22 11.62
CA PHE A 91 4.72 -1.34 10.79
C PHE A 91 5.04 -2.59 11.64
N SER A 92 5.56 -2.41 12.85
CA SER A 92 5.85 -3.50 13.78
C SER A 92 4.55 -4.12 14.30
N ARG A 93 3.58 -3.28 14.69
CA ARG A 93 2.26 -3.72 15.15
C ARG A 93 1.48 -4.43 14.05
N ALA A 94 1.44 -3.88 12.84
CA ALA A 94 0.79 -4.51 11.69
C ALA A 94 1.31 -5.94 11.41
N GLN A 95 2.61 -6.20 11.63
CA GLN A 95 3.21 -7.53 11.44
C GLN A 95 2.94 -8.50 12.59
N ARG A 96 2.99 -8.02 13.83
CA ARG A 96 2.93 -8.85 15.05
C ARG A 96 1.51 -9.11 15.51
N GLU A 97 0.65 -8.12 15.38
CA GLU A 97 -0.75 -8.21 15.74
C GLU A 97 -1.47 -9.01 14.64
N PHE A 98 -2.37 -9.91 15.05
CA PHE A 98 -3.17 -10.75 14.14
C PHE A 98 -2.36 -11.81 13.35
N LEU A 99 -1.24 -12.27 13.90
CA LEU A 99 -0.66 -13.56 13.52
C LEU A 99 -1.52 -14.68 14.11
N SER A 100 -2.30 -15.35 13.27
CA SER A 100 -2.98 -16.61 13.60
C SER A 100 -2.39 -17.75 12.79
#